data_AF-A0A839FDL5-F1
#
_entry.id   AF-A0A839FDL5-F1
#
_cell.length_a   1.000
_cell.length_b   1.000
_cell.length_c   1.000
_cell.angle_alpha   90.00
_cell.angle_beta   90.00
_cell.angle_gamma   90.00
#
_symmetry.space_group_name_H-M   'P 1'
#
loop_
_entity.id
_entity.type
_entity.pdbx_description
1 polymer ?
#
loop_
_entity_poly.entity_id
_entity_poly.type
_entity_poly.pdbx_seq_one_letter_code
_entity_poly.pdbx_strand_id
1 'polypeptide(L)'
;MKDVLALLFAAVMLVACQTSTVVKDVHMASDTAYGPDVMAYYAVFTSLSAQPFYSTTVGYGFKTRYVGPSKSMISQAWSYGKQLQFTGGLSTKVPCYLLPCSPTREDTGVVSMDEADFVAAATKGFDFELAGKAGKIVGRIPAHAFRRVLDLKSTMKLPRCPVTCSTAAKPNRLPSGKEVFDQAKAESDREVETDAAGEIPL
;
A
#
# COMPACT_ATOMS: atom_id res chain seq x y z
N MET A 1 -16.62 44.34 15.72
CA MET A 1 -15.65 43.46 16.42
C MET A 1 -16.21 42.07 16.73
N LYS A 2 -17.47 41.91 17.16
CA LYS A 2 -18.10 40.60 17.39
C LYS A 2 -18.18 39.72 16.13
N ASP A 3 -18.50 40.29 14.98
CA ASP A 3 -18.65 39.52 13.72
C ASP A 3 -17.31 38.98 13.18
N VAL A 4 -16.22 39.72 13.42
CA VAL A 4 -14.85 39.30 13.04
C VAL A 4 -14.38 38.14 13.93
N LEU A 5 -14.73 38.17 15.23
CA LEU A 5 -14.38 37.11 16.18
C LEU A 5 -15.17 35.82 15.87
N ALA A 6 -16.43 35.93 15.46
CA ALA A 6 -17.26 34.80 15.06
C ALA A 6 -16.75 34.13 13.77
N LEU A 7 -16.31 34.91 12.78
CA LEU A 7 -15.68 34.41 11.56
C LEU A 7 -14.35 33.70 11.82
N LEU A 8 -13.52 34.23 12.72
CA LEU A 8 -12.27 33.58 13.14
C LEU A 8 -12.53 32.26 13.86
N PHE A 9 -13.54 32.19 14.75
CA PHE A 9 -13.89 30.95 15.44
C PHE A 9 -14.44 29.89 14.48
N ALA A 10 -15.29 30.28 13.53
CA ALA A 10 -15.79 29.37 12.50
C ALA A 10 -14.65 28.85 11.59
N ALA A 11 -13.70 29.71 11.24
CA ALA A 11 -12.54 29.33 10.44
C ALA A 11 -11.61 28.35 11.18
N VAL A 12 -11.38 28.54 12.49
CA VAL A 12 -10.55 27.63 13.30
C VAL A 12 -11.24 26.28 13.49
N MET A 13 -12.56 26.24 13.65
CA MET A 13 -13.32 24.98 13.78
C MET A 13 -13.36 24.18 12.47
N LEU A 14 -13.32 24.83 11.30
CA LEU A 14 -13.28 24.15 10.00
C LEU A 14 -11.94 23.45 9.71
N VAL A 15 -10.84 23.85 10.37
CA VAL A 15 -9.51 23.26 10.15
C VAL A 15 -9.27 21.99 10.98
N ALA A 16 -10.13 21.70 11.97
CA ALA A 16 -9.90 20.63 12.95
C ALA A 16 -10.17 19.18 12.46
N CYS A 17 -10.58 18.96 11.21
CA CYS A 17 -11.07 17.63 10.77
C CYS A 17 -10.28 17.00 9.60
N GLN A 18 -8.99 17.29 9.45
CA GLN A 18 -8.12 16.62 8.46
C GLN A 18 -6.79 16.20 9.10
N THR A 19 -6.80 15.10 9.85
CA THR A 19 -5.59 14.58 10.49
C THR A 19 -4.73 13.84 9.46
N SER A 20 -3.75 14.54 8.89
CA SER A 20 -2.61 13.89 8.22
C SER A 20 -1.53 13.63 9.27
N THR A 21 -0.98 12.42 9.33
CA THR A 21 -0.06 12.02 10.40
C THR A 21 1.04 11.11 9.90
N VAL A 22 2.17 11.11 10.62
CA VAL A 22 3.20 10.09 10.47
C VAL A 22 3.07 9.11 11.62
N VAL A 23 2.86 7.84 11.29
CA VAL A 23 2.78 6.74 12.25
C VAL A 23 4.05 5.92 12.14
N LYS A 24 4.75 5.78 13.26
CA LYS A 24 5.92 4.92 13.38
C LYS A 24 5.49 3.59 13.97
N ASP A 25 5.67 2.51 13.21
CA ASP A 25 5.46 1.17 13.70
C ASP A 25 6.82 0.55 14.07
N VAL A 26 7.07 0.46 15.37
CA VAL A 26 8.30 -0.12 15.93
C VAL A 26 8.37 -1.63 15.67
N HIS A 27 7.23 -2.32 15.61
CA HIS A 27 7.18 -3.77 15.42
C HIS A 27 7.45 -4.16 13.96
N MET A 28 6.99 -3.33 13.02
CA MET A 28 7.23 -3.55 11.59
C MET A 28 8.44 -2.79 11.04
N ALA A 29 9.16 -2.06 11.92
CA ALA A 29 10.23 -1.13 11.54
C ALA A 29 9.85 -0.23 10.35
N SER A 30 8.59 0.21 10.33
CA SER A 30 8.02 0.91 9.19
C SER A 30 7.48 2.28 9.61
N ASP A 31 7.87 3.30 8.87
CA ASP A 31 7.33 4.65 9.02
C ASP A 31 6.30 4.85 7.90
N THR A 32 5.07 5.22 8.28
CA THR A 32 3.99 5.45 7.31
C THR A 32 3.43 6.86 7.43
N ALA A 33 3.46 7.61 6.33
CA ALA A 33 2.85 8.92 6.19
C ALA A 33 1.43 8.72 5.67
N TYR A 34 0.43 9.17 6.43
CA TYR A 34 -0.96 9.17 6.03
C TYR A 34 -1.43 10.57 5.67
N GLY A 35 -2.08 10.68 4.53
CA GLY A 35 -2.82 11.87 4.14
C GLY A 35 -4.11 11.99 4.93
N PRO A 36 -4.91 13.04 4.67
CA PRO A 36 -6.23 13.14 5.24
C PRO A 36 -7.12 12.00 4.70
N ASP A 37 -8.01 11.48 5.55
CA ASP A 37 -9.09 10.62 5.09
C ASP A 37 -10.10 11.48 4.31
N VAL A 38 -10.42 11.07 3.08
CA VAL A 38 -11.33 11.80 2.20
C VAL A 38 -12.55 10.97 1.89
N MET A 39 -13.72 11.62 1.86
CA MET A 39 -14.94 10.99 1.37
C MET A 39 -14.90 10.94 -0.16
N ALA A 40 -14.51 9.79 -0.71
CA ALA A 40 -14.36 9.60 -2.15
C ALA A 40 -15.71 9.38 -2.86
N TYR A 41 -16.71 8.86 -2.14
CA TYR A 41 -18.10 8.77 -2.59
C TYR A 41 -19.05 8.75 -1.39
N TYR A 42 -20.23 9.36 -1.53
CA TYR A 42 -21.27 9.33 -0.51
C TYR A 42 -22.68 9.30 -1.11
N ALA A 43 -23.51 8.42 -0.58
CA ALA A 43 -24.94 8.29 -0.83
C ALA A 43 -25.64 7.81 0.45
N VAL A 44 -26.97 7.85 0.47
CA VAL A 44 -27.81 7.64 1.68
C VAL A 44 -27.46 6.39 2.49
N PHE A 45 -27.08 5.28 1.84
CA PHE A 45 -26.68 4.03 2.51
C PHE A 45 -25.32 3.51 2.04
N THR A 46 -24.51 4.37 1.44
CA THR A 46 -23.24 3.94 0.85
C THR A 46 -22.21 5.04 0.98
N SER A 47 -21.11 4.75 1.64
CA SER A 47 -19.97 5.64 1.72
C SER A 47 -18.70 4.91 1.31
N LEU A 48 -17.81 5.65 0.68
CA LEU A 48 -16.45 5.21 0.39
C LEU A 48 -15.53 6.30 0.87
N SER A 49 -14.73 6.01 1.89
CA SER A 49 -13.61 6.85 2.25
C SER A 49 -12.31 6.26 1.70
N ALA A 50 -11.36 7.14 1.42
CA ALA A 50 -10.05 6.75 0.94
C ALA A 50 -8.98 7.62 1.60
N GLN A 51 -7.86 7.01 1.94
CA GLN A 51 -6.75 7.69 2.60
C GLN A 51 -5.44 7.34 1.91
N PRO A 52 -4.84 8.28 1.15
CA PRO A 52 -3.51 8.12 0.59
C PRO A 52 -2.46 7.89 1.67
N PHE A 53 -1.44 7.10 1.36
CA PHE A 53 -0.30 6.89 2.24
C PHE A 53 1.00 6.61 1.47
N TYR A 54 2.09 6.76 2.20
CA TYR A 54 3.41 6.26 1.83
C TYR A 54 3.99 5.50 3.02
N SER A 55 4.46 4.27 2.80
CA SER A 55 5.13 3.44 3.79
C SER A 55 6.56 3.14 3.32
N THR A 56 7.52 3.14 4.25
CA THR A 56 8.91 2.77 3.94
C THR A 56 9.07 1.30 3.52
N THR A 57 8.11 0.43 3.83
CA THR A 57 8.17 -1.01 3.49
C THR A 57 7.25 -1.38 2.34
N VAL A 58 6.04 -0.81 2.27
CA VAL A 58 5.02 -1.15 1.26
C VAL A 58 5.05 -0.21 0.06
N GLY A 59 5.64 0.97 0.19
CA GLY A 59 5.67 1.99 -0.87
C GLY A 59 4.42 2.88 -0.86
N TYR A 60 3.96 3.27 -2.06
CA TYR A 60 2.87 4.22 -2.23
C TYR A 60 1.52 3.51 -2.42
N GLY A 61 0.45 4.13 -1.94
CA GLY A 61 -0.89 3.60 -2.15
C GLY A 61 -1.97 4.40 -1.45
N PHE A 62 -3.18 3.86 -1.41
CA PHE A 62 -4.25 4.41 -0.60
C PHE A 62 -5.06 3.28 0.04
N LYS A 63 -5.52 3.54 1.27
CA LYS A 63 -6.49 2.68 1.95
C LYS A 63 -7.88 3.06 1.49
N THR A 64 -8.77 2.08 1.45
CA THR A 64 -10.19 2.28 1.16
C THR A 64 -11.00 1.72 2.30
N ARG A 65 -12.07 2.42 2.67
CA ARG A 65 -13.09 1.96 3.59
C ARG A 65 -14.45 2.16 2.94
N TYR A 66 -15.04 1.07 2.50
CA TYR A 66 -16.35 1.04 1.90
C TYR A 66 -17.38 0.59 2.94
N VAL A 67 -18.46 1.34 3.09
CA VAL A 67 -19.64 0.93 3.86
C VAL A 67 -20.84 0.97 2.93
N GLY A 68 -21.52 -0.15 2.74
CA GLY A 68 -22.66 -0.21 1.81
C GLY A 68 -23.46 -1.50 1.92
N PRO A 69 -24.23 -1.88 0.89
CA PRO A 69 -25.05 -3.09 0.92
C PRO A 69 -24.26 -4.35 1.28
N SER A 70 -24.86 -5.23 2.10
CA SER A 70 -24.21 -6.40 2.70
C SER A 70 -23.52 -7.41 1.77
N LYS A 71 -23.73 -7.31 0.45
CA LYS A 71 -23.21 -8.23 -0.57
C LYS A 71 -22.07 -7.64 -1.41
N SER A 72 -21.48 -6.50 -1.03
CA SER A 72 -20.42 -5.82 -1.79
C SER A 72 -19.25 -6.72 -2.14
N MET A 73 -18.60 -7.36 -1.15
CA MET A 73 -17.44 -8.26 -1.34
C MET A 73 -16.44 -7.70 -2.35
N ILE A 74 -15.92 -6.50 -2.06
CA ILE A 74 -14.95 -5.82 -2.92
C ILE A 74 -13.70 -6.69 -3.06
N SER A 75 -13.27 -6.92 -4.30
CA SER A 75 -12.13 -7.78 -4.61
C SER A 75 -11.18 -7.19 -5.64
N GLN A 76 -11.53 -6.08 -6.28
CA GLN A 76 -10.73 -5.47 -7.34
C GLN A 76 -10.77 -3.95 -7.24
N ALA A 77 -9.69 -3.33 -7.67
CA ALA A 77 -9.60 -1.88 -7.90
C ALA A 77 -9.13 -1.61 -9.33
N TRP A 78 -9.67 -0.56 -9.94
CA TRP A 78 -9.42 -0.17 -11.32
C TRP A 78 -9.26 1.35 -11.42
N SER A 79 -8.54 1.83 -12.43
CA SER A 79 -8.51 3.25 -12.80
C SER A 79 -8.28 3.36 -14.31
N TYR A 80 -9.14 4.09 -15.01
CA TYR A 80 -9.05 4.31 -16.47
C TYR A 80 -8.79 3.03 -17.30
N GLY A 81 -9.42 1.91 -16.92
CA GLY A 81 -9.27 0.61 -17.60
C GLY A 81 -8.03 -0.21 -17.18
N LYS A 82 -7.13 0.33 -16.36
CA LYS A 82 -6.01 -0.40 -15.74
C LYS A 82 -6.46 -1.02 -14.43
N GLN A 83 -6.26 -2.33 -14.26
CA GLN A 83 -6.45 -2.98 -12.96
C GLN A 83 -5.28 -2.61 -12.03
N LEU A 84 -5.61 -2.19 -10.82
CA LEU A 84 -4.65 -1.85 -9.78
C LEU A 84 -4.43 -3.05 -8.85
N GLN A 85 -3.29 -3.07 -8.16
CA GLN A 85 -3.02 -4.10 -7.15
C GLN A 85 -3.85 -3.80 -5.90
N PHE A 86 -4.92 -4.57 -5.72
CA PHE A 86 -5.83 -4.47 -4.59
C PHE A 86 -5.63 -5.63 -3.62
N THR A 87 -5.47 -5.31 -2.35
CA THR A 87 -5.43 -6.26 -1.26
C THR A 87 -6.62 -6.00 -0.33
N GLY A 88 -7.50 -6.99 -0.22
CA GLY A 88 -8.64 -6.92 0.70
C GLY A 88 -8.20 -6.97 2.16
N GLY A 89 -8.90 -6.24 3.02
CA GLY A 89 -8.69 -6.21 4.47
C GLY A 89 -9.86 -6.81 5.25
N LEU A 90 -10.37 -6.05 6.21
CA LEU A 90 -11.51 -6.43 7.03
C LEU A 90 -12.79 -6.41 6.21
N SER A 91 -13.65 -7.40 6.43
CA SER A 91 -14.96 -7.48 5.78
C SER A 91 -16.00 -7.93 6.79
N THR A 92 -16.77 -6.99 7.35
CA THR A 92 -17.67 -7.24 8.49
C THR A 92 -19.05 -6.61 8.31
N LYS A 93 -20.08 -7.24 8.88
CA LYS A 93 -21.43 -6.67 8.91
C LYS A 93 -21.47 -5.54 9.94
N VAL A 94 -22.02 -4.40 9.54
CA VAL A 94 -22.20 -3.25 10.44
C VAL A 94 -23.67 -3.21 10.88
N PRO A 95 -23.94 -3.19 12.20
CA PRO A 95 -25.30 -3.02 12.68
C PRO A 95 -25.81 -1.64 12.29
N CYS A 96 -27.00 -1.60 11.72
CA CYS A 96 -27.68 -0.35 11.46
C CYS A 96 -28.81 -0.16 12.49
N TYR A 97 -28.80 1.01 13.13
CA TYR A 97 -29.65 1.33 14.28
C TYR A 97 -30.86 2.22 13.93
N LEU A 98 -30.97 2.70 12.68
CA LEU A 98 -32.05 3.59 12.23
C LEU A 98 -33.01 2.82 11.32
N LEU A 99 -34.22 2.50 11.81
CA LEU A 99 -35.26 1.83 11.03
C LEU A 99 -35.97 2.81 10.07
N PRO A 100 -36.32 2.40 8.84
CA PRO A 100 -36.01 1.14 8.19
C PRO A 100 -34.57 1.14 7.64
N CYS A 101 -33.77 0.12 7.95
CA CYS A 101 -32.47 -0.02 7.29
C CYS A 101 -32.12 -1.41 6.81
N SER A 102 -31.49 -1.42 5.64
CA SER A 102 -30.91 -2.61 5.02
C SER A 102 -29.61 -2.99 5.73
N PRO A 103 -29.31 -4.29 5.90
CA PRO A 103 -28.03 -4.74 6.41
C PRO A 103 -26.87 -4.15 5.59
N THR A 104 -25.96 -3.47 6.27
CA THR A 104 -24.74 -2.89 5.69
C THR A 104 -23.53 -3.74 6.00
N ARG A 105 -22.50 -3.67 5.15
CA ARG A 105 -21.20 -4.28 5.34
C ARG A 105 -20.13 -3.22 5.17
N GLU A 106 -19.13 -3.31 6.01
CA GLU A 106 -17.89 -2.57 5.90
C GLU A 106 -16.82 -3.49 5.29
N ASP A 107 -16.25 -3.04 4.17
CA ASP A 107 -15.13 -3.67 3.50
C ASP A 107 -13.96 -2.67 3.49
N THR A 108 -12.81 -3.07 4.02
CA THR A 108 -11.57 -2.31 3.91
C THR A 108 -10.62 -2.94 2.92
N GLY A 109 -9.71 -2.13 2.40
CA GLY A 109 -8.71 -2.61 1.44
C GLY A 109 -7.58 -1.62 1.26
N VAL A 110 -6.56 -2.08 0.55
CA VAL A 110 -5.37 -1.29 0.21
C VAL A 110 -5.15 -1.41 -1.29
N VAL A 111 -4.93 -0.27 -1.93
CA VAL A 111 -4.52 -0.19 -3.34
C VAL A 111 -3.07 0.29 -3.39
N SER A 112 -2.18 -0.53 -3.92
CA SER A 112 -0.79 -0.15 -4.16
C SER A 112 -0.66 0.64 -5.46
N MET A 113 0.20 1.64 -5.46
CA MET A 113 0.45 2.53 -6.60
C MET A 113 1.95 2.67 -6.84
N ASP A 114 2.31 2.86 -8.11
CA ASP A 114 3.66 3.29 -8.47
C ASP A 114 3.89 4.75 -8.06
N GLU A 115 5.15 5.11 -7.78
CA GLU A 115 5.51 6.48 -7.39
C GLU A 115 5.10 7.51 -8.44
N ALA A 116 5.30 7.21 -9.73
CA ALA A 116 4.93 8.11 -10.82
C ALA A 116 3.41 8.37 -10.85
N ASP A 117 2.60 7.31 -10.71
CA ASP A 117 1.14 7.42 -10.66
C ASP A 117 0.68 8.22 -9.42
N PHE A 118 1.33 8.01 -8.28
CA PHE A 118 1.03 8.74 -7.04
C PHE A 118 1.38 10.23 -7.14
N VAL A 119 2.52 10.59 -7.73
CA VAL A 119 2.92 11.98 -7.96
C VAL A 119 2.01 12.66 -8.99
N ALA A 120 1.60 11.94 -10.03
CA ALA A 120 0.60 12.45 -10.98
C ALA A 120 -0.75 12.70 -10.29
N ALA A 121 -1.18 11.79 -9.40
CA ALA A 121 -2.37 11.95 -8.57
C ALA A 121 -2.27 13.16 -7.63
N ALA A 122 -1.09 13.49 -7.11
CA ALA A 122 -0.87 14.70 -6.31
C ALA A 122 -1.05 16.02 -7.09
N THR A 123 -1.08 15.96 -8.42
CA THR A 123 -1.32 17.13 -9.27
C THR A 123 -2.79 17.22 -9.72
N LYS A 124 -3.39 16.09 -10.12
CA LYS A 124 -4.70 16.08 -10.81
C LYS A 124 -5.84 15.46 -9.98
N GLY A 125 -5.50 14.82 -8.86
CA GLY A 125 -6.39 13.88 -8.18
C GLY A 125 -6.36 12.51 -8.84
N PHE A 126 -7.13 11.59 -8.30
CA PHE A 126 -7.18 10.21 -8.76
C PHE A 126 -8.61 9.68 -8.73
N ASP A 127 -9.12 9.30 -9.90
CA ASP A 127 -10.40 8.62 -10.03
C ASP A 127 -10.13 7.11 -10.07
N PHE A 128 -10.92 6.35 -9.31
CA PHE A 128 -10.76 4.91 -9.20
C PHE A 128 -12.13 4.23 -9.07
N GLU A 129 -12.20 2.97 -9.46
CA GLU A 129 -13.36 2.11 -9.33
C GLU A 129 -13.00 0.93 -8.42
N LEU A 130 -13.85 0.65 -7.43
CA LEU A 130 -13.82 -0.61 -6.69
C LEU A 130 -14.93 -1.52 -7.22
N ALA A 131 -14.57 -2.77 -7.51
CA ALA A 131 -15.49 -3.77 -8.02
C ALA A 131 -15.58 -4.97 -7.08
N GLY A 132 -16.79 -5.49 -6.93
CA GLY A 132 -17.11 -6.66 -6.12
C GLY A 132 -18.39 -7.34 -6.60
N LYS A 133 -18.92 -8.25 -5.78
CA LYS A 133 -20.11 -9.04 -6.14
C LYS A 133 -21.38 -8.22 -6.30
N ALA A 134 -21.54 -7.12 -5.54
CA ALA A 134 -22.73 -6.27 -5.64
C ALA A 134 -22.65 -5.22 -6.75
N GLY A 135 -21.54 -5.14 -7.47
CA GLY A 135 -21.33 -4.15 -8.54
C GLY A 135 -20.06 -3.33 -8.34
N LYS A 136 -20.11 -2.10 -8.85
CA LYS A 136 -18.97 -1.19 -8.97
C LYS A 136 -19.30 0.13 -8.28
N ILE A 137 -18.29 0.73 -7.65
CA ILE A 137 -18.37 2.07 -7.08
C ILE A 137 -17.18 2.88 -7.55
N VAL A 138 -17.46 4.07 -8.07
CA VAL A 138 -16.44 5.02 -8.53
C VAL A 138 -16.23 6.07 -7.45
N GLY A 139 -14.98 6.24 -7.05
CA GLY A 139 -14.55 7.25 -6.09
C GLY A 139 -13.52 8.17 -6.69
N ARG A 140 -13.38 9.36 -6.09
CA ARG A 140 -12.32 10.31 -6.43
C ARG A 140 -11.59 10.77 -5.19
N ILE A 141 -10.27 10.69 -5.24
CA ILE A 141 -9.37 11.27 -4.23
C ILE A 141 -8.85 12.61 -4.77
N PRO A 142 -9.01 13.72 -4.03
CA PRO A 142 -8.55 15.03 -4.48
C PRO A 142 -7.02 15.14 -4.41
N ALA A 143 -6.44 15.93 -5.32
CA ALA A 143 -4.99 16.11 -5.46
C ALA A 143 -4.29 16.48 -4.15
N HIS A 144 -4.92 17.34 -3.34
CA HIS A 144 -4.34 17.84 -2.09
C HIS A 144 -4.09 16.72 -1.07
N ALA A 145 -4.87 15.63 -1.07
CA ALA A 145 -4.70 14.53 -0.14
C ALA A 145 -3.41 13.76 -0.41
N PHE A 146 -3.11 13.48 -1.69
CA PHE A 146 -1.84 12.89 -2.11
C PHE A 146 -0.67 13.84 -1.88
N ARG A 147 -0.83 15.14 -2.22
CA ARG A 147 0.22 16.13 -1.98
C ARG A 147 0.62 16.18 -0.51
N ARG A 148 -0.35 16.03 0.39
CA ARG A 148 -0.07 16.07 1.82
C ARG A 148 0.78 14.89 2.30
N VAL A 149 0.62 13.72 1.68
CA VAL A 149 1.51 12.57 1.92
C VAL A 149 2.94 12.88 1.47
N LEU A 150 3.11 13.49 0.29
CA LEU A 150 4.43 13.86 -0.22
C LEU A 150 5.12 14.89 0.68
N ASP A 151 4.37 15.90 1.14
CA ASP A 151 4.86 16.88 2.12
C ASP A 151 5.33 16.16 3.40
N LEU A 152 4.53 15.25 3.94
CA LEU A 152 4.89 14.50 5.15
C LEU A 152 6.11 13.60 4.92
N LYS A 153 6.16 12.87 3.80
CA LYS A 153 7.31 12.04 3.42
C LYS A 153 8.60 12.84 3.41
N SER A 154 8.60 14.08 2.92
CA SER A 154 9.79 14.94 2.91
C SER A 154 10.35 15.23 4.31
N THR A 155 9.51 15.19 5.34
CA THR A 155 9.89 15.40 6.75
C THR A 155 10.31 14.11 7.46
N MET A 156 10.08 12.94 6.83
CA MET A 156 10.48 11.67 7.39
C MET A 156 12.00 11.50 7.29
N LYS A 157 12.61 11.03 8.37
CA LYS A 157 13.99 10.54 8.34
C LYS A 157 13.99 9.18 7.65
N LEU A 158 13.95 9.18 6.32
CA LEU A 158 14.07 7.95 5.55
C LEU A 158 15.40 7.28 5.92
N PRO A 159 15.43 5.96 6.20
CA PRO A 159 16.69 5.26 6.35
C PRO A 159 17.51 5.50 5.08
N ARG A 160 18.67 6.15 5.24
CA ARG A 160 19.60 6.35 4.14
C ARG A 160 19.95 4.96 3.61
N CYS A 161 19.68 4.70 2.33
CA CYS A 161 20.28 3.53 1.68
C CYS A 161 21.79 3.58 1.96
N PRO A 162 22.43 2.49 2.41
CA PRO A 162 23.88 2.45 2.46
C PRO A 162 24.38 2.64 1.03
N VAL A 163 24.95 3.80 0.76
CA VAL A 163 25.67 4.09 -0.49
C VAL A 163 26.97 3.31 -0.43
N THR A 164 26.92 2.01 -0.69
CA THR A 164 28.08 1.30 -1.24
C THR A 164 28.09 1.54 -2.75
N CYS A 165 28.35 2.79 -3.14
CA CYS A 165 28.94 3.04 -4.45
C CYS A 165 30.34 2.44 -4.40
N SER A 166 30.47 1.23 -4.96
CA SER A 166 31.75 0.56 -5.18
C SER A 166 32.64 1.50 -5.99
N THR A 167 33.63 2.08 -5.32
CA THR A 167 34.69 2.86 -5.94
C THR A 167 35.45 1.95 -6.90
N ALA A 168 35.59 2.43 -8.13
CA ALA A 168 36.33 1.80 -9.21
C ALA A 168 37.62 1.11 -8.76
N ALA A 169 37.69 -0.21 -8.98
CA ALA A 169 38.95 -0.90 -9.22
C ALA A 169 39.06 -1.22 -10.71
N LYS A 170 40.16 -0.75 -11.31
CA LYS A 170 40.53 -0.82 -12.73
C LYS A 170 40.38 -2.21 -13.37
N PRO A 171 40.23 -2.27 -14.70
CA PRO A 171 40.18 -3.52 -15.44
C PRO A 171 41.58 -4.11 -15.53
N ASN A 172 41.78 -5.31 -14.98
CA ASN A 172 42.96 -6.10 -15.28
C ASN A 172 42.52 -7.41 -15.94
N ARG A 173 42.71 -7.41 -17.27
CA ARG A 173 43.32 -8.49 -18.06
C ARG A 173 42.72 -9.89 -17.87
N LEU A 174 42.00 -10.34 -18.91
CA LEU A 174 41.75 -11.76 -19.17
C LEU A 174 43.07 -12.57 -19.08
N PRO A 175 43.08 -13.70 -18.38
CA PRO A 175 43.89 -14.85 -18.76
C PRO A 175 43.11 -15.72 -19.76
N SER A 176 43.80 -15.98 -20.86
CA SER A 176 43.57 -16.99 -21.89
C SER A 176 42.98 -18.30 -21.38
N GLY A 177 42.12 -18.92 -22.20
CA GLY A 177 41.64 -20.28 -22.00
C GLY A 177 42.77 -21.30 -21.91
N LYS A 178 42.72 -22.11 -20.84
CA LYS A 178 43.20 -23.51 -20.76
C LYS A 178 43.04 -24.14 -19.37
N GLU A 179 42.62 -23.41 -18.33
CA GLU A 179 42.60 -23.94 -16.96
C GLU A 179 41.23 -24.36 -16.41
N VAL A 180 40.19 -24.45 -17.25
CA VAL A 180 38.82 -24.82 -16.83
C VAL A 180 38.55 -26.33 -16.91
N PHE A 181 39.48 -27.15 -17.43
CA PHE A 181 39.20 -28.56 -17.73
C PHE A 181 39.79 -29.61 -16.76
N ASP A 182 40.65 -29.23 -15.81
CA ASP A 182 41.28 -30.21 -14.91
C ASP A 182 40.77 -30.19 -13.46
N GLN A 183 39.84 -29.30 -13.11
CA GLN A 183 39.28 -29.24 -11.74
C GLN A 183 37.89 -29.88 -11.58
N ALA A 184 37.26 -30.31 -12.67
CA ALA A 184 35.93 -30.96 -12.65
C ALA A 184 35.99 -32.50 -12.67
N LYS A 185 37.18 -33.11 -12.57
CA LYS A 185 37.35 -34.58 -12.63
C LYS A 185 37.85 -35.22 -11.32
N ALA A 186 38.17 -34.44 -10.29
CA ALA A 186 38.73 -34.98 -9.05
C ALA A 186 37.72 -35.16 -7.89
N GLU A 187 36.44 -34.82 -8.09
CA GLU A 187 35.43 -34.83 -7.02
C GLU A 187 34.23 -35.77 -7.29
N SER A 188 34.28 -36.58 -8.35
CA SER A 188 33.25 -37.58 -8.66
C SER A 188 33.60 -39.01 -8.24
N ASP A 189 34.81 -39.27 -7.74
CA ASP A 189 35.31 -40.62 -7.41
C ASP A 189 35.42 -40.87 -5.89
N ARG A 190 34.67 -40.15 -5.05
CA ARG A 190 34.81 -40.26 -3.58
C ARG A 190 33.54 -40.57 -2.79
N GLU A 191 32.45 -40.92 -3.46
CA GLU A 191 31.24 -41.44 -2.80
C GLU A 191 30.81 -42.77 -3.42
N VAL A 192 31.66 -43.79 -3.29
CA VAL A 192 31.33 -45.21 -3.45
C VAL A 192 32.10 -45.97 -2.36
N GLU A 193 31.44 -46.93 -1.69
CA GLU A 193 31.82 -47.62 -0.43
C GLU A 193 31.59 -46.76 0.82
N THR A 194 30.69 -47.05 1.77
CA THR A 194 30.18 -48.29 2.42
C THR A 194 28.81 -47.92 3.05
N ASP A 195 27.80 -48.75 3.33
CA ASP A 195 27.72 -50.08 3.94
C ASP A 195 26.33 -50.69 3.64
N ALA A 196 26.29 -52.01 3.53
CA ALA A 196 25.09 -52.83 3.44
C ALA A 196 24.96 -53.68 4.72
N ALA A 197 23.77 -53.68 5.35
CA ALA A 197 23.17 -54.77 6.17
C ALA A 197 21.84 -54.25 6.73
N GLY A 198 20.66 -54.81 6.36
CA GLY A 198 19.98 -55.90 7.07
C GLY A 198 19.15 -55.33 8.25
N GLU A 199 17.86 -55.58 8.50
CA GLU A 199 16.89 -56.62 8.15
C GLU A 199 15.46 -56.08 8.40
N ILE A 200 14.48 -56.71 7.76
CA ILE A 200 13.03 -56.65 8.08
C ILE A 200 12.70 -57.91 8.90
N PRO A 201 11.79 -57.85 9.88
CA PRO A 201 10.67 -58.79 9.80
C PRO A 201 9.30 -58.21 10.24
N LEU A 202 8.29 -58.58 9.42
CA LEU A 202 6.87 -58.85 9.68
C LEU A 202 6.08 -57.99 10.68
#